data_AF-A0A2N3DIN1-F1
#
_entry.id   AF-A0A2N3DIN1-F1
#
_cell.length_a   1.000
_cell.length_b   1.000
_cell.length_c   1.000
_cell.angle_alpha   90.00
_cell.angle_beta   90.00
_cell.angle_gamma   90.00
#
_symmetry.space_group_name_H-M   'P 1'
#
loop_
_entity.id
_entity.type
_entity.pdbx_description
1 polymer ?
#
loop_
_entity_poly.entity_id
_entity_poly.type
_entity_poly.pdbx_seq_one_letter_code
_entity_poly.pdbx_strand_id
1 'polypeptide(L)'
;MRSEALYRFQLARAGRRAALQTSNISPSEYQRRRLANMLAMLDGREAGATIRELAFTLVYPNSRLLRGAEWKASGEKRHVLRLLKSALNLRGGGYRAFPGFDRSI
;
A
#
# COMPACT_ATOMS: atom_id res chain seq x y z
N MET A 1 -10.40 8.04 5.87
CA MET A 1 -9.43 7.00 6.30
C MET A 1 -8.04 7.55 6.63
N ARG A 2 -7.43 8.45 5.84
CA ARG A 2 -6.14 9.09 6.19
C ARG A 2 -6.13 9.89 7.50
N SER A 3 -7.17 10.68 7.76
CA SER A 3 -7.31 11.46 8.99
C SER A 3 -7.42 10.58 10.24
N GLU A 4 -8.21 9.50 10.15
CA GLU A 4 -8.39 8.54 11.24
C GLU A 4 -7.11 7.75 11.54
N ALA A 5 -6.35 7.38 10.51
CA ALA A 5 -5.05 6.72 10.69
C ALA A 5 -4.02 7.66 11.35
N LEU A 6 -4.01 8.94 10.98
CA LEU A 6 -3.18 9.96 11.62
C LEU A 6 -3.62 10.22 13.07
N TYR A 7 -4.92 10.28 13.33
CA TYR A 7 -5.48 10.47 14.67
C TYR A 7 -5.13 9.28 15.59
N ARG A 8 -5.25 8.04 15.09
CA ARG A 8 -4.83 6.83 15.83
C ARG A 8 -3.33 6.76 16.03
N PHE A 9 -2.54 7.20 15.06
CA PHE A 9 -1.09 7.32 15.20
C PHE A 9 -0.72 8.36 16.26
N GLN A 10 -1.38 9.52 16.26
CA GLN A 10 -1.19 10.58 17.25
C GLN A 10 -1.61 10.14 18.65
N LEU A 11 -2.73 9.43 18.79
CA LEU A 11 -3.17 8.83 20.05
C LEU A 11 -2.23 7.71 20.53
N ALA A 12 -1.73 6.87 19.63
CA ALA A 12 -0.71 5.88 19.96
C ALA A 12 0.60 6.55 20.42
N ARG A 13 0.97 7.69 19.82
CA ARG A 13 2.12 8.50 20.23
C ARG A 13 1.92 9.18 21.59
N ALA A 14 0.69 9.63 21.87
CA ALA A 14 0.33 10.29 23.12
C ALA A 14 0.19 9.32 24.31
N GLY A 15 -0.19 8.07 24.06
CA GLY A 15 -0.50 7.10 25.13
C GLY A 15 0.52 5.98 25.39
N ARG A 16 1.52 5.72 24.53
CA ARG A 16 2.30 4.47 24.60
C ARG A 16 3.79 4.63 24.31
N ARG A 17 4.57 5.13 25.27
CA ARG A 17 6.00 4.77 25.38
C ARG A 17 6.22 3.28 25.70
N ALA A 18 5.18 2.51 26.03
CA ALA A 18 5.30 1.15 26.54
C ALA A 18 5.19 0.01 25.50
N ALA A 19 4.90 0.28 24.22
CA ALA A 19 4.70 -0.79 23.21
C ALA A 19 5.51 -0.61 21.91
N LEU A 20 6.47 0.33 21.87
CA LEU A 20 7.39 0.51 20.75
C LEU A 20 8.68 -0.32 20.92
N GLN A 21 8.58 -1.47 21.61
CA GLN A 21 9.51 -2.57 21.39
C GLN A 21 8.94 -3.51 20.33
N THR A 22 8.85 -3.03 19.09
CA THR A 22 8.64 -3.91 17.94
C THR A 22 9.63 -3.50 16.86
N SER A 23 10.73 -4.25 16.85
CA SER A 23 11.86 -4.27 15.92
C SER A 23 12.53 -2.92 15.59
N ASN A 24 13.84 -2.88 15.82
CA ASN A 24 14.77 -1.82 15.41
C ASN A 24 14.93 -1.70 13.88
N ILE A 25 13.92 -2.11 13.10
CA ILE A 25 13.93 -2.23 11.65
C ILE A 25 12.93 -1.20 11.12
N SER A 26 13.41 0.04 10.95
CA SER A 26 12.66 1.05 10.22
C SER A 26 12.52 0.60 8.76
N PRO A 27 11.32 0.64 8.15
CA PRO A 27 11.15 0.20 6.78
C PRO A 27 12.03 1.02 5.83
N SER A 28 12.65 0.37 4.84
CA SER A 28 13.42 1.09 3.82
C SER A 28 12.54 2.07 3.04
N GLU A 29 13.13 3.04 2.37
CA GLU A 29 12.38 4.02 1.59
C GLU A 29 11.44 3.35 0.57
N TYR A 30 11.90 2.29 -0.08
CA TYR A 30 11.10 1.48 -0.98
C TYR A 30 9.88 0.87 -0.27
N GLN A 31 10.07 0.31 0.92
CA GLN A 31 9.01 -0.29 1.71
C GLN A 31 7.98 0.75 2.14
N ARG A 32 8.44 1.94 2.57
CA ARG A 32 7.57 3.08 2.92
C ARG A 32 6.74 3.53 1.73
N ARG A 33 7.36 3.72 0.56
CA ARG A 33 6.65 4.10 -0.66
C ARG A 33 5.63 3.05 -1.07
N ARG A 34 5.99 1.76 -0.99
CA ARG A 34 5.09 0.65 -1.30
C ARG A 34 3.86 0.64 -0.38
N LEU A 35 4.06 0.84 0.93
CA LEU A 35 2.96 0.94 1.91
C LEU A 35 2.08 2.17 1.66
N ALA A 36 2.69 3.33 1.38
CA ALA A 36 1.95 4.54 1.04
C ALA A 36 1.07 4.35 -0.21
N ASN A 37 1.59 3.68 -1.24
CA ASN A 37 0.83 3.35 -2.44
C ASN A 37 -0.33 2.40 -2.13
N MET A 38 -0.13 1.37 -1.30
CA MET A 38 -1.21 0.47 -0.89
C MET A 38 -2.35 1.21 -0.18
N LEU A 39 -2.02 2.13 0.73
CA LEU A 39 -3.02 2.96 1.41
C LEU A 39 -3.76 3.86 0.42
N ALA A 40 -3.03 4.54 -0.46
CA ALA A 40 -3.63 5.39 -1.49
C ALA A 40 -4.52 4.60 -2.46
N MET A 41 -4.17 3.36 -2.76
CA MET A 41 -5.00 2.47 -3.57
C MET A 41 -6.31 2.10 -2.87
N LEU A 42 -6.29 1.84 -1.56
CA LEU A 42 -7.51 1.57 -0.80
C LEU A 42 -8.43 2.79 -0.79
N ASP A 43 -7.88 3.97 -0.49
CA ASP A 43 -8.62 5.24 -0.53
C ASP A 43 -9.22 5.49 -1.92
N GLY A 44 -8.43 5.28 -2.98
CA GLY A 44 -8.90 5.44 -4.35
C GLY A 44 -9.98 4.44 -4.75
N ARG A 45 -9.90 3.18 -4.28
CA ARG A 45 -10.96 2.19 -4.49
C ARG A 45 -12.26 2.58 -3.81
N GLU A 46 -12.19 3.14 -2.60
CA GLU A 46 -13.36 3.66 -1.88
C GLU A 46 -13.97 4.86 -2.59
N ALA A 47 -13.14 5.70 -3.22
CA ALA A 47 -13.57 6.81 -4.07
C ALA A 47 -14.05 6.38 -5.49
N GLY A 48 -14.09 5.07 -5.79
CA GLY A 48 -14.58 4.55 -7.07
C GLY A 48 -13.53 4.48 -8.20
N ALA A 49 -12.26 4.78 -7.93
CA ALA A 49 -11.20 4.75 -8.94
C ALA A 49 -11.03 3.34 -9.53
N THR A 50 -10.84 3.29 -10.84
CA THR A 50 -10.58 2.06 -11.59
C THR A 50 -9.15 1.56 -11.35
N ILE A 51 -8.92 0.26 -11.52
CA ILE A 51 -7.57 -0.33 -11.40
C ILE A 51 -6.57 0.34 -12.35
N ARG A 52 -7.04 0.78 -13.53
CA ARG A 52 -6.21 1.47 -14.51
C ARG A 52 -5.80 2.86 -14.02
N GLU A 53 -6.72 3.64 -13.49
CA GLU A 53 -6.41 4.94 -12.91
C GLU A 53 -5.42 4.81 -11.75
N LEU A 54 -5.63 3.86 -10.85
CA LEU A 54 -4.71 3.57 -9.74
C LEU A 54 -3.31 3.19 -10.23
N ALA A 55 -3.23 2.40 -11.31
CA ALA A 55 -1.95 2.01 -11.89
C ALA A 55 -1.12 3.21 -12.34
N PHE A 56 -1.72 4.09 -13.15
CA PHE A 56 -0.99 5.20 -13.77
C PHE A 56 -0.94 6.47 -12.92
N THR A 57 -1.65 6.53 -11.80
CA THR A 57 -1.53 7.64 -10.83
C THR A 57 -0.56 7.32 -9.71
N LEU A 58 -0.50 6.06 -9.24
CA LEU A 58 0.24 5.69 -8.03
C LEU A 58 1.47 4.83 -8.28
N VAL A 59 1.42 3.89 -9.23
CA VAL A 59 2.48 2.88 -9.42
C VAL A 59 3.38 3.21 -10.59
N TYR A 60 2.80 3.73 -11.67
CA TYR A 60 3.47 4.01 -12.93
C TYR A 60 3.19 5.44 -13.44
N PRO A 61 3.41 6.49 -12.64
CA PRO A 61 3.04 7.87 -12.99
C PRO A 61 3.74 8.42 -14.22
N ASN A 62 4.96 7.94 -14.49
CA ASN A 62 5.78 8.40 -15.62
C ASN A 62 5.77 7.42 -16.81
N SER A 63 4.93 6.38 -16.76
CA SER A 63 4.86 5.39 -17.84
C SER A 63 3.81 5.77 -18.87
N ARG A 64 4.02 5.32 -20.12
CA ARG A 64 3.01 5.47 -21.17
C ARG A 64 1.71 4.76 -20.76
N LEU A 65 0.58 5.44 -20.94
CA LEU A 65 -0.74 4.86 -20.73
C LEU A 65 -0.98 3.70 -21.71
N LEU A 66 -1.18 2.50 -21.16
CA LEU A 66 -1.57 1.31 -21.93
C LEU A 66 -3.07 1.34 -22.24
N ARG A 67 -3.48 1.00 -23.48
CA ARG A 67 -4.89 1.10 -23.93
C ARG A 67 -5.47 -0.26 -24.31
N GLY A 68 -6.79 -0.42 -24.17
CA GLY A 68 -7.55 -1.55 -24.73
C GLY A 68 -6.96 -2.93 -24.40
N ALA A 69 -6.61 -3.69 -25.44
CA ALA A 69 -6.03 -5.03 -25.31
C ALA A 69 -4.66 -5.03 -24.63
N GLU A 70 -3.84 -4.00 -24.89
CA GLU A 70 -2.51 -3.84 -24.29
C GLU A 70 -2.61 -3.75 -22.76
N TRP A 71 -3.54 -2.94 -22.25
CA TRP A 71 -3.83 -2.89 -20.81
C TRP A 71 -4.31 -4.25 -20.27
N LYS A 72 -5.19 -4.95 -20.99
CA LYS A 72 -5.77 -6.22 -20.53
C LYS A 72 -4.69 -7.31 -20.35
N ALA A 73 -3.70 -7.36 -21.24
CA ALA A 73 -2.61 -8.34 -21.21
C ALA A 73 -1.38 -7.89 -20.39
N SER A 74 -1.32 -6.62 -20.00
CA SER A 74 -0.16 -5.99 -19.36
C SER A 74 0.31 -6.67 -18.07
N GLY A 75 1.62 -6.58 -17.83
CA GLY A 75 2.23 -6.95 -16.54
C GLY A 75 1.85 -5.96 -15.44
N GLU A 76 1.67 -4.71 -15.80
CA GLU A 76 1.27 -3.57 -14.96
C GLU A 76 -0.08 -3.84 -14.30
N LYS A 77 -1.09 -4.28 -15.07
CA LYS A 77 -2.39 -4.68 -14.52
C LYS A 77 -2.24 -5.80 -13.50
N ARG A 78 -1.48 -6.85 -13.83
CA ARG A 78 -1.25 -7.99 -12.91
C ARG A 78 -0.51 -7.56 -11.65
N HIS A 79 0.46 -6.65 -11.76
CA HIS A 79 1.19 -6.13 -10.62
C HIS A 79 0.29 -5.30 -9.70
N VAL A 80 -0.48 -4.37 -10.26
CA VAL A 80 -1.39 -3.50 -9.49
C VAL A 80 -2.49 -4.33 -8.81
N LEU A 81 -3.02 -5.35 -9.46
CA LEU A 81 -3.98 -6.28 -8.83
C LEU A 81 -3.36 -7.04 -7.65
N ARG A 82 -2.13 -7.53 -7.79
CA ARG A 82 -1.41 -8.17 -6.67
C ARG A 82 -1.18 -7.19 -5.53
N LEU A 83 -0.79 -5.96 -5.85
CA LEU A 83 -0.55 -4.91 -4.86
C LEU A 83 -1.84 -4.55 -4.11
N LEU A 84 -2.97 -4.45 -4.82
CA LEU A 84 -4.28 -4.23 -4.21
C LEU A 84 -4.70 -5.39 -3.32
N LYS A 85 -4.48 -6.64 -3.76
CA LYS A 85 -4.75 -7.83 -2.94
C LYS A 85 -3.93 -7.79 -1.64
N SER A 86 -2.64 -7.46 -1.72
CA SER A 86 -1.81 -7.26 -0.53
C SER A 86 -2.35 -6.16 0.38
N ALA A 87 -2.80 -5.03 -0.17
CA ALA A 87 -3.38 -3.94 0.60
C ALA A 87 -4.67 -4.37 1.34
N LEU A 88 -5.55 -5.10 0.67
CA LEU A 88 -6.78 -5.64 1.26
C LEU A 88 -6.49 -6.65 2.37
N ASN A 89 -5.50 -7.52 2.18
CA ASN A 89 -5.06 -8.46 3.22
C ASN A 89 -4.52 -7.72 4.45
N LEU A 90 -3.71 -6.67 4.25
CA LEU A 90 -3.23 -5.84 5.35
C LEU A 90 -4.38 -5.15 6.08
N ARG A 91 -5.34 -4.56 5.36
CA ARG A 91 -6.55 -3.95 5.95
C ARG A 91 -7.33 -4.94 6.81
N GLY A 92 -7.43 -6.21 6.37
CA GLY A 92 -8.12 -7.29 7.08
C GLY A 92 -7.40 -7.88 8.30
N GLY A 93 -6.31 -7.27 8.78
CA GLY A 93 -5.55 -7.77 9.93
C GLY A 93 -4.27 -8.53 9.58
N GLY A 94 -3.94 -8.66 8.29
CA GLY A 94 -2.76 -9.38 7.82
C GLY A 94 -1.42 -8.79 8.28
N TYR A 95 -1.39 -7.55 8.77
CA TYR A 95 -0.21 -6.96 9.41
C TYR A 95 0.24 -7.71 10.68
N ARG A 96 -0.67 -8.47 11.33
CA ARG A 96 -0.36 -9.24 12.54
C ARG A 96 0.35 -10.56 12.27
N ALA A 97 0.15 -11.10 11.07
CA ALA A 97 0.80 -12.32 10.59
C ALA A 97 1.95 -12.01 9.64
N PHE A 98 2.30 -10.74 9.43
CA PHE A 98 3.32 -10.32 8.49
C PHE A 98 4.69 -10.41 9.18
N PRO A 99 5.50 -11.44 8.92
CA PRO A 99 6.88 -11.44 9.39
C PRO A 99 7.54 -10.29 8.63
N GLY A 100 8.06 -9.30 9.36
CA GLY A 100 8.61 -8.10 8.76
C GLY A 100 9.55 -8.43 7.62
N PHE A 101 9.17 -8.00 6.41
CA PHE A 101 10.00 -7.89 5.21
C PHE A 101 11.24 -8.81 5.21
N ASP A 102 11.03 -10.09 4.90
CA ASP A 102 12.16 -10.97 4.64
C ASP A 102 12.93 -10.50 3.40
N ARG A 103 14.25 -10.62 3.53
CA ARG A 103 15.30 -10.24 2.59
C ARG A 103 15.18 -11.07 1.32
N SER A 104 15.75 -10.55 0.23
CA SER A 104 15.97 -11.23 -1.07
C SER A 104 14.69 -11.29 -1.93
N ILE A 105 14.63 -10.54 -3.03
CA ILE A 105 15.24 -10.79 -4.35
C ILE A 105 15.42 -9.43 -5.03
#